data_AF-A0A146AG98-F1
#
_entry.id   AF-A0A146AG98-F1
#
_cell.length_a   1.000
_cell.length_b   1.000
_cell.length_c   1.000
_cell.angle_alpha   90.00
_cell.angle_beta   90.00
_cell.angle_gamma   90.00
#
_symmetry.space_group_name_H-M   'P 1'
#
loop_
_entity.id
_entity.type
_entity.pdbx_description
1 polymer ?
#
loop_
_entity_poly.entity_id
_entity_poly.type
_entity_poly.pdbx_seq_one_letter_code
_entity_poly.pdbx_strand_id
1 'polypeptide(L)' 'MTLIRASIHKMQTKHGDEVEYARLLYRDSAGTFIGQSLRLRRLSPELLGLARAGYGINR' A
#
# COMPACT_ATOMS: atom_id res chain seq x y z
N MET A 1 -2.73 11.54 9.85
CA MET A 1 -3.38 10.58 8.93
C MET A 1 -3.20 9.19 9.51
N THR A 2 -4.20 8.32 9.42
CA THR A 2 -4.18 6.95 9.95
C THR A 2 -4.14 5.95 8.80
N LEU A 3 -3.22 4.99 8.83
CA LEU A 3 -3.18 3.90 7.87
C LEU A 3 -4.34 2.92 8.15
N ILE A 4 -5.18 2.71 7.14
CA ILE A 4 -6.36 1.84 7.21
C ILE A 4 -6.10 0.49 6.55
N ARG A 5 -5.35 0.49 5.45
CA ARG A 5 -5.05 -0.74 4.69
C ARG A 5 -3.67 -0.65 4.05
N ALA A 6 -2.95 -1.75 4.03
CA ALA A 6 -1.71 -1.92 3.28
C ALA A 6 -1.69 -3.32 2.65
N SER A 7 -1.34 -3.41 1.37
CA SER A 7 -1.28 -4.70 0.65
C SER A 7 -0.30 -4.65 -0.50
N ILE A 8 0.33 -5.77 -0.83
CA ILE A 8 1.17 -5.93 -2.02
C ILE A 8 0.31 -6.33 -3.21
N HIS A 9 0.56 -5.68 -4.34
CA HIS A 9 -0.07 -5.93 -5.63
C HIS A 9 1.00 -6.10 -6.69
N LYS A 10 0.61 -6.76 -7.79
CA LYS A 10 1.44 -6.95 -8.98
C LYS A 10 0.83 -6.17 -10.14
N MET A 11 1.67 -5.64 -11.02
CA MET A 11 1.27 -5.07 -12.30
C MET A 11 2.25 -5.50 -13.37
N GLN A 12 1.76 -5.71 -14.59
CA GLN A 12 2.65 -5.82 -15.74
C GLN A 12 3.03 -4.43 -16.25
N THR A 13 4.30 -4.25 -16.58
CA THR A 13 4.77 -3.06 -17.29
C THR A 13 4.43 -3.19 -18.77
N LYS A 14 4.52 -2.07 -19.50
CA LYS A 14 4.40 -2.07 -20.96
C LYS A 14 5.44 -2.95 -21.68
N HIS A 15 6.49 -3.36 -20.98
CA HIS A 15 7.56 -4.23 -21.51
C HIS A 15 7.33 -5.71 -21.19
N GLY A 16 6.24 -6.05 -20.49
CA GLY A 16 5.92 -7.42 -20.09
C GLY A 16 6.50 -7.84 -18.73
N ASP A 17 7.28 -6.97 -18.07
CA ASP A 17 7.83 -7.28 -16.75
C ASP A 17 6.74 -7.24 -15.68
N GLU A 18 6.76 -8.18 -14.74
CA GLU A 18 5.94 -8.10 -13.53
C GLU A 18 6.64 -7.26 -12.46
N VAL A 19 5.94 -6.27 -11.92
CA VAL A 19 6.45 -5.40 -10.85
C VAL A 19 5.52 -5.44 -9.65
N GLU A 20 6.10 -5.65 -8.48
CA GLU A 20 5.40 -5.54 -7.21
C GLU A 20 5.39 -4.11 -6.67
N TYR A 21 4.26 -3.70 -6.11
CA TYR A 21 4.07 -2.42 -5.46
C TYR A 21 3.10 -2.56 -4.29
N ALA A 22 3.23 -1.68 -3.30
CA ALA A 22 2.26 -1.60 -2.21
C ALA A 22 1.17 -0.61 -2.56
N ARG A 23 -0.07 -0.96 -2.22
CA ARG A 23 -1.20 -0.03 -2.12
C ARG A 23 -1.45 0.26 -0.65
N LEU A 24 -1.40 1.54 -0.31
CA LEU A 24 -1.66 2.07 1.02
C LEU A 24 -2.94 2.90 0.97
N LEU A 25 -3.80 2.72 1.95
CA LEU A 25 -5.00 3.52 2.13
C LEU A 25 -4.93 4.21 3.49
N TYR A 26 -4.99 5.52 3.49
CA TYR A 26 -5.00 6.35 4.68
C TYR A 26 -6.36 7.02 4.86
N ARG A 27 -6.68 7.38 6.09
CA ARG A 27 -7.80 8.25 6.45
C ARG A 27 -7.26 9.49 7.15
N ASP A 28 -7.68 10.67 6.72
CA ASP A 28 -7.34 11.92 7.42
C ASP A 28 -8.29 12.20 8.60
N SER A 29 -8.08 13.32 9.29
CA SER A 29 -8.91 13.74 10.42
C SER A 29 -10.33 14.17 10.02
N ALA A 30 -10.53 14.59 8.78
CA ALA A 30 -11.85 14.93 8.24
C ALA A 30 -12.64 13.67 7.80
N GLY A 31 -11.98 12.51 7.77
CA GLY A 31 -12.55 11.24 7.35
C GLY A 31 -12.40 10.94 5.86
N THR A 32 -11.64 11.75 5.13
CA THR A 32 -11.32 11.53 3.72
C THR A 32 -10.34 10.38 3.57
N PHE A 33 -10.56 9.54 2.57
CA PHE A 33 -9.66 8.44 2.22
C PHE A 33 -8.66 8.86 1.15
N ILE A 34 -7.39 8.56 1.38
CA ILE A 34 -6.28 8.88 0.47
C ILE A 34 -5.55 7.58 0.12
N GLY A 35 -5.61 7.19 -1.15
CA GLY A 35 -4.91 6.03 -1.68
C GLY A 35 -3.54 6.41 -2.23
N GLN A 36 -2.53 5.58 -1.98
CA GLN A 36 -1.19 5.76 -2.51
C GLN A 36 -0.62 4.42 -3.01
N SER A 37 0.00 4.44 -4.18
CA SER A 37 0.75 3.30 -4.71
C SER A 37 2.24 3.60 -4.68
N LEU A 38 3.03 2.73 -4.06
CA LEU A 38 4.47 2.90 -3.89
C LEU A 38 5.22 1.63 -4.28
N ARG A 39 6.37 1.80 -4.97
CA ARG A 39 7.30 0.68 -5.17
C ARG A 39 7.81 0.18 -3.82
N LEU A 40 8.01 -1.13 -3.70
CA LEU A 40 8.39 -1.75 -2.42
C LEU A 40 9.65 -1.15 -1.79
N ARG A 41 10.66 -0.83 -2.61
CA ARG A 41 11.91 -0.17 -2.16
C ARG A 41 11.75 1.22 -1.54
N ARG A 42 10.58 1.85 -1.69
CA ARG A 42 10.29 3.19 -1.14
C ARG A 42 9.52 3.13 0.18
N LEU A 43 9.12 1.94 0.63
CA LEU A 43 8.45 1.76 1.91
C LEU A 43 9.49 1.73 3.03
N SER A 44 9.11 2.22 4.20
CA SER A 44 9.85 1.89 5.41
C SER A 44 9.70 0.38 5.71
N PRO A 45 10.64 -0.23 6.45
CA PRO A 45 10.57 -1.64 6.81
C PRO A 45 9.24 -2.02 7.49
N GLU A 46 8.71 -1.15 8.35
CA GLU A 46 7.45 -1.37 9.07
C GLU A 46 6.25 -1.41 8.11
N LEU A 47 6.16 -0.44 7.20
CA LEU A 47 5.08 -0.40 6.21
C LEU A 47 5.16 -1.57 5.23
N LEU A 48 6.37 -1.99 4.85
CA LEU A 48 6.56 -3.18 4.04
C LEU A 48 6.07 -4.44 4.78
N GLY A 49 6.38 -4.57 6.08
CA GLY A 49 5.88 -5.64 6.93
C GLY A 49 4.34 -5.71 6.96
N LEU A 50 3.70 -4.56 7.20
CA LEU A 50 2.23 -4.46 7.20
C LEU A 50 1.62 -4.80 5.83
N ALA A 51 2.22 -4.33 4.73
CA ALA A 51 1.73 -4.62 3.38
C ALA A 51 1.86 -6.10 3.01
N ARG A 52 2.95 -6.76 3.44
CA ARG A 52 3.16 -8.20 3.27
C ARG A 52 2.15 -9.02 4.08
N ALA A 53 1.81 -8.56 5.28
CA ALA A 53 0.80 -9.19 6.12
C ALA A 53 -0.65 -8.94 5.64
N GLY A 54 -0.85 -8.10 4.60
CA GLY A 54 -2.19 -7.75 4.14
C GLY A 54 -2.98 -6.94 5.16
N TYR A 55 -2.31 -6.03 5.87
CA TYR A 55 -2.90 -5.22 6.93
C TYR A 55 -4.19 -4.52 6.49
N GLY A 56 -5.21 -4.63 7.33
CA GLY A 56 -6.49 -3.93 7.20
C GLY A 56 -7.15 -3.78 8.55
N ILE A 57 -7.60 -2.56 8.87
CA ILE A 57 -8.49 -2.35 10.01
C ILE A 57 -9.90 -2.69 9.53
N ASN A 58 -10.41 -3.86 9.93
CA ASN A 58 -11.84 -4.14 9.83
C ASN A 58 -12.54 -3.25 10.85
N ARG A 59 -13.32 -2.28 10.37
CA ARG A 59 -14.16 -1.41 11.19
C ARG A 59 -15.61 -1.83 11.05
#